data_AF-A0A7Z9G9F6-F1
#
_entry.id   AF-A0A7Z9G9F6-F1
#
_cell.length_a   1.000
_cell.length_b   1.000
_cell.length_c   1.000
_cell.angle_alpha   90.00
_cell.angle_beta   90.00
_cell.angle_gamma   90.00
#
_symmetry.space_group_name_H-M   'P 1'
#
loop_
_entity.id
_entity.type
_entity.pdbx_description
1 polymer ?
#
loop_
_entity_poly.entity_id
_entity_poly.type
_entity_poly.pdbx_seq_one_letter_code
_entity_poly.pdbx_strand_id
1 'polypeptide(L)'
;MQLSNWRYSTVHSQATTDVGYATVILTTQRTPRVITQLCCYNGTSTVATNMHYYIYPATAVAQDGNGQIQIADDLSFPLGFANADLAAAANSEQNPIVMVGFAAKGAWGAPVLVIPENSLLVAAPYGVNQNGTVIHKCISADLG
;
A
#
# COMPACT_ATOMS: atom_id res chain seq x y z
N MET A 1 -22.77 2.97 -6.85
CA MET A 1 -21.54 2.16 -6.78
C MET A 1 -21.92 0.83 -6.16
N GLN A 2 -21.90 -0.27 -6.92
CA GLN A 2 -22.09 -1.61 -6.36
C GLN A 2 -20.70 -2.20 -6.08
N LEU A 3 -20.57 -2.83 -4.91
CA LEU A 3 -19.32 -3.41 -4.41
C LEU A 3 -19.52 -4.91 -4.21
N SER A 4 -18.59 -5.71 -4.72
CA SER A 4 -18.64 -7.18 -4.61
C SER A 4 -17.25 -7.76 -4.35
N ASN A 5 -17.15 -9.08 -4.13
CA ASN A 5 -15.87 -9.79 -3.98
C ASN A 5 -14.89 -9.13 -2.99
N TRP A 6 -15.40 -8.86 -1.78
CA TRP A 6 -14.63 -8.28 -0.69
C TRP A 6 -13.40 -9.12 -0.34
N ARG A 7 -12.27 -8.46 -0.14
CA ARG A 7 -11.01 -9.09 0.23
C ARG A 7 -10.34 -8.31 1.36
N TYR A 8 -9.83 -9.07 2.32
CA TYR A 8 -8.90 -8.61 3.32
C TYR A 8 -7.51 -9.10 2.94
N SER A 9 -6.57 -8.18 2.76
CA SER A 9 -5.17 -8.48 2.41
C SER A 9 -4.25 -8.03 3.54
N THR A 10 -3.25 -8.85 3.84
CA THR A 10 -2.11 -8.49 4.69
C THR A 10 -0.85 -8.78 3.92
N VAL A 11 -0.03 -7.76 3.73
CA VAL A 11 1.23 -7.85 2.98
C VAL A 11 2.36 -7.36 3.86
N HIS A 12 3.46 -8.10 3.87
CA HIS A 12 4.67 -7.76 4.61
C HIS A 12 5.68 -7.23 3.60
N SER A 13 6.04 -5.95 3.69
CA SER A 13 7.22 -5.47 2.98
C SER A 13 8.44 -6.10 3.64
N GLN A 14 9.23 -6.85 2.88
CA GLN A 14 10.50 -7.37 3.38
C GLN A 14 11.62 -6.36 3.16
N ALA A 15 12.60 -6.37 4.07
CA ALA A 15 13.84 -5.62 3.86
C ALA A 15 14.70 -6.32 2.80
N THR A 16 14.56 -5.89 1.56
CA THR A 16 15.61 -6.03 0.55
C THR A 16 15.86 -4.64 -0.01
N THR A 17 16.83 -4.00 0.63
CA THR A 17 17.05 -2.57 0.75
C THR A 17 17.64 -1.96 -0.52
N ASP A 18 16.84 -1.14 -1.19
CA ASP A 18 17.21 0.24 -1.49
C ASP A 18 15.94 1.11 -1.59
N VAL A 19 16.08 2.39 -1.26
CA VAL A 19 15.06 3.39 -1.58
C VAL A 19 14.76 3.28 -3.08
N GLY A 20 13.48 3.15 -3.42
CA GLY A 20 13.06 2.93 -4.80
C GLY A 20 12.70 1.49 -5.14
N TYR A 21 12.67 0.55 -4.20
CA TYR A 21 12.00 -0.75 -4.40
C TYR A 21 10.65 -0.80 -3.69
N ALA A 22 9.62 -1.25 -4.40
CA ALA A 22 8.25 -1.31 -3.93
C ALA A 22 7.73 -2.74 -3.77
N THR A 23 6.90 -2.92 -2.75
CA THR A 23 6.16 -4.16 -2.49
C THR A 23 4.76 -4.04 -3.06
N VAL A 24 4.27 -5.08 -3.74
CA VAL A 24 2.89 -5.12 -4.26
C VAL A 24 1.91 -5.39 -3.13
N ILE A 25 0.98 -4.46 -2.92
CA ILE A 25 -0.06 -4.54 -1.88
C ILE A 25 -1.35 -5.16 -2.42
N LEU A 26 -1.71 -4.77 -3.65
CA LEU A 26 -2.90 -5.22 -4.32
C LEU A 26 -2.69 -5.21 -5.83
N THR A 27 -3.18 -6.26 -6.49
CA THR A 27 -3.22 -6.36 -7.95
C THR A 27 -4.66 -6.32 -8.42
N THR A 28 -4.92 -5.52 -9.44
CA THR A 28 -6.15 -5.59 -10.22
C THR A 28 -5.86 -6.24 -11.56
N GLN A 29 -6.86 -6.93 -12.11
CA GLN A 29 -6.81 -7.49 -13.46
C GLN A 29 -7.93 -6.84 -14.27
N ARG A 30 -8.99 -7.57 -14.58
CA ARG A 30 -10.10 -7.11 -15.44
C ARG A 30 -11.15 -6.25 -14.74
N THR A 31 -11.05 -6.06 -13.43
CA THR A 31 -12.05 -5.31 -12.67
C THR A 31 -11.34 -4.33 -11.74
N PRO A 32 -11.68 -3.03 -11.77
CA PRO A 32 -11.13 -2.06 -10.84
C PRO A 32 -11.54 -2.42 -9.41
N ARG A 33 -10.69 -2.07 -8.44
CA ARG A 33 -10.97 -2.34 -7.02
C ARG A 33 -11.06 -1.06 -6.23
N VAL A 34 -12.07 -0.97 -5.37
CA VAL A 34 -12.19 0.09 -4.38
C VAL A 34 -11.50 -0.36 -3.11
N ILE A 35 -10.57 0.44 -2.62
CA ILE A 35 -9.97 0.32 -1.30
C ILE A 35 -10.79 1.16 -0.34
N THR A 36 -11.40 0.48 0.61
CA THR A 36 -12.24 1.09 1.65
C THR A 36 -11.45 1.33 2.93
N GLN A 37 -10.38 0.56 3.15
CA GLN A 37 -9.45 0.77 4.24
C GLN A 37 -8.04 0.35 3.83
N LEU A 38 -7.06 1.19 4.12
CA LEU A 38 -5.63 0.94 3.97
C LEU A 38 -4.92 1.47 5.20
N CYS A 39 -4.19 0.59 5.87
CA CYS A 39 -3.32 0.98 6.96
C CYS A 39 -1.97 0.29 6.88
N CYS A 40 -0.99 0.86 7.56
CA CYS A 40 0.29 0.20 7.79
C CYS A 40 0.80 0.42 9.22
N TYR A 41 1.70 -0.46 9.63
CA TYR A 41 2.38 -0.40 10.92
C TYR A 41 3.71 -1.16 10.87
N ASN A 42 4.57 -0.92 11.85
CA ASN A 42 5.85 -1.61 11.94
C ASN A 42 5.64 -3.06 12.39
N GLY A 43 6.14 -4.00 11.59
CA GLY A 43 6.23 -5.41 12.00
C GLY A 43 7.51 -5.64 12.78
N THR A 44 8.65 -5.46 12.10
CA THR A 44 9.99 -5.61 12.69
C THR A 44 10.93 -4.46 12.37
N SER A 45 10.44 -3.41 11.69
CA SER A 45 11.24 -2.21 11.42
C SER A 45 11.70 -1.55 12.72
N THR A 46 13.00 -1.27 12.79
CA THR A 46 13.66 -0.67 13.97
C THR A 46 14.01 0.80 13.79
N VAL A 47 13.70 1.37 12.61
CA VAL A 47 14.05 2.75 12.24
C VAL A 47 12.81 3.50 11.79
N ALA A 48 12.80 4.81 12.00
CA ALA A 48 11.73 5.63 11.46
C ALA A 48 11.76 5.57 9.93
N THR A 49 10.62 5.28 9.30
CA THR A 49 10.53 5.01 7.86
C THR A 49 9.35 5.75 7.27
N ASN A 50 9.55 6.40 6.13
CA ASN A 50 8.46 6.98 5.36
C ASN A 50 8.01 5.99 4.28
N MET A 51 6.73 5.66 4.22
CA MET A 51 6.18 4.80 3.18
C MET A 51 5.33 5.63 2.22
N HIS A 52 5.69 5.59 0.94
CA HIS A 52 4.90 6.17 -0.14
C HIS A 52 4.14 5.08 -0.89
N TYR A 53 2.94 5.41 -1.34
CA TYR A 53 2.10 4.51 -2.11
C TYR A 53 1.93 5.03 -3.53
N TYR A 54 1.93 4.10 -4.48
CA TYR A 54 1.86 4.41 -5.90
C TYR A 54 0.86 3.50 -6.60
N ILE A 55 0.23 4.03 -7.64
CA ILE A 55 -0.42 3.22 -8.65
C ILE A 55 0.59 2.94 -9.75
N TYR A 56 0.71 1.67 -10.14
CA TYR A 56 1.65 1.19 -11.15
C TYR A 56 0.90 0.35 -12.19
N PRO A 57 1.17 0.45 -13.51
CA PRO A 57 0.57 -0.44 -14.49
C PRO A 57 1.03 -1.89 -14.28
N ALA A 58 0.10 -2.86 -14.26
CA ALA A 58 0.39 -4.27 -14.01
C ALA A 58 1.13 -4.97 -15.16
N THR A 59 1.11 -4.38 -16.36
CA THR A 59 1.87 -4.85 -17.54
C THR A 59 3.32 -4.40 -17.51
N ALA A 60 3.67 -3.47 -16.62
CA ALA A 60 5.03 -3.03 -16.44
C ALA A 60 5.64 -3.74 -15.22
N VAL A 61 6.93 -4.01 -15.34
CA VAL A 61 7.87 -4.42 -14.30
C VAL A 61 7.99 -5.92 -14.04
N ALA A 62 9.18 -6.42 -14.37
CA ALA A 62 9.68 -7.68 -13.85
C ALA A 62 9.86 -7.52 -12.34
N GLN A 63 9.19 -8.37 -11.57
CA GLN A 63 9.48 -8.48 -10.15
C GLN A 63 10.86 -9.10 -9.97
N ASP A 64 11.61 -8.64 -8.98
CA ASP A 64 12.85 -9.28 -8.59
C ASP A 64 12.60 -10.68 -7.97
N GLY A 65 13.66 -11.39 -7.58
CA GLY A 65 13.54 -12.69 -6.93
C GLY A 65 12.77 -12.67 -5.60
N ASN A 66 12.47 -11.49 -5.06
CA ASN A 66 11.72 -11.27 -3.82
C ASN A 66 10.30 -10.75 -4.07
N GLY A 67 9.85 -10.65 -5.33
CA GLY A 67 8.53 -10.13 -5.67
C GLY A 67 8.42 -8.60 -5.62
N GLN A 68 9.55 -7.88 -5.54
CA GLN A 68 9.60 -6.43 -5.46
C GLN A 68 9.73 -5.78 -6.85
N ILE A 69 9.24 -4.54 -6.94
CA ILE A 69 9.20 -3.74 -8.16
C ILE A 69 10.15 -2.56 -7.97
N GLN A 70 11.14 -2.39 -8.85
CA GLN A 70 11.95 -1.17 -8.82
C GLN A 70 11.11 0.00 -9.36
N ILE A 71 10.90 1.01 -8.53
CA ILE A 71 10.34 2.32 -8.87
C ILE A 71 11.44 3.12 -9.56
N ALA A 72 11.77 2.74 -10.80
CA ALA A 72 12.81 3.40 -11.60
C ALA A 72 12.26 4.44 -12.59
N ASP A 73 10.93 4.51 -12.81
CA ASP A 73 10.40 5.13 -14.03
C ASP A 73 9.21 6.09 -13.82
N ASP A 74 9.00 6.94 -14.83
CA ASP A 74 7.86 7.86 -15.06
C ASP A 74 6.48 7.18 -15.10
N LEU A 75 6.43 5.86 -14.88
CA LEU A 75 5.22 5.03 -14.91
C LEU A 75 4.50 4.97 -13.56
N SER A 76 5.16 5.41 -12.48
CA SER A 76 4.55 5.45 -11.15
C SER A 76 3.69 6.70 -10.96
N PHE A 77 2.47 6.53 -10.47
CA PHE A 77 1.64 7.66 -10.04
C PHE A 77 1.60 7.74 -8.51
N PRO A 78 2.26 8.73 -7.88
CA PRO A 78 2.29 8.85 -6.42
C PRO A 78 0.93 9.26 -5.86
N LEU A 79 0.50 8.58 -4.80
CA LEU A 79 -0.72 8.92 -4.07
C LEU A 79 -0.37 9.89 -2.94
N GLY A 80 -0.36 11.19 -3.24
CA GLY A 80 0.10 12.22 -2.28
C GLY A 80 -0.66 12.28 -0.94
N PHE A 81 -1.88 11.75 -0.87
CA PHE A 81 -2.65 11.64 0.38
C PHE A 81 -2.38 10.35 1.17
N ALA A 82 -1.76 9.34 0.54
CA ALA A 82 -1.45 8.06 1.13
C ALA A 82 0.07 7.95 1.32
N ASN A 83 0.57 8.69 2.31
CA ASN A 83 1.93 8.57 2.82
C ASN A 83 1.86 8.25 4.32
N ALA A 84 2.85 7.51 4.83
CA ALA A 84 2.89 7.10 6.22
C ALA A 84 4.27 7.30 6.84
N ASP A 85 4.31 8.15 7.87
CA ASP A 85 5.51 8.43 8.67
C ASP A 85 5.55 7.46 9.85
N LEU A 86 6.14 6.28 9.65
CA LEU A 86 6.24 5.28 10.69
C LEU A 86 7.36 5.65 11.66
N ALA A 87 6.99 6.01 12.89
CA ALA A 87 7.95 6.23 13.96
C ALA A 87 8.46 4.88 14.50
N ALA A 88 9.77 4.80 14.78
CA ALA A 88 10.38 3.60 15.31
C ALA A 88 9.65 3.12 16.58
N ALA A 89 9.23 1.84 16.60
CA ALA A 89 8.53 1.19 17.70
C ALA A 89 7.18 1.79 18.18
N ALA A 90 6.68 2.89 17.60
CA ALA A 90 5.44 3.54 18.05
C ALA A 90 4.19 3.09 17.28
N ASN A 91 4.35 2.74 16.00
CA ASN A 91 3.26 2.27 15.16
C ASN A 91 3.21 0.74 15.18
N SER A 92 2.26 0.19 15.94
CA SER A 92 2.00 -1.25 16.06
C SER A 92 0.65 -1.61 15.43
N GLU A 93 0.30 -2.90 15.45
CA GLU A 93 -1.02 -3.36 15.00
C GLU A 93 -2.19 -2.68 15.75
N GLN A 94 -1.99 -2.33 17.03
CA GLN A 94 -2.98 -1.65 17.87
C GLN A 94 -3.04 -0.15 17.61
N ASN A 95 -1.98 0.43 17.03
CA ASN A 95 -1.89 1.85 16.69
C ASN A 95 -1.33 2.05 15.26
N PRO A 96 -2.05 1.58 14.23
CA PRO A 96 -1.57 1.67 12.86
C PRO A 96 -1.81 3.07 12.29
N ILE A 97 -1.04 3.43 11.27
CA ILE A 97 -1.33 4.62 10.45
C ILE A 97 -2.40 4.24 9.43
N VAL A 98 -3.54 4.92 9.47
CA VAL A 98 -4.64 4.71 8.51
C VAL A 98 -4.59 5.81 7.46
N MET A 99 -4.42 5.43 6.19
CA MET A 99 -4.29 6.36 5.06
C MET A 99 -5.57 6.46 4.23
N VAL A 100 -6.24 5.33 4.05
CA VAL A 100 -7.56 5.27 3.44
C VAL A 100 -8.48 4.63 4.45
N GLY A 101 -9.64 5.22 4.69
CA GLY A 101 -10.55 4.70 5.69
C GLY A 101 -11.59 5.71 6.12
N PHE A 102 -12.63 5.19 6.74
CA PHE A 102 -13.62 6.01 7.40
C PHE A 102 -12.99 6.66 8.63
N ALA A 103 -12.98 7.99 8.69
CA ALA A 103 -12.42 8.74 9.81
C ALA A 103 -13.09 8.42 11.17
N ALA A 104 -14.33 7.93 11.13
CA ALA A 104 -15.07 7.44 12.28
C ALA A 104 -16.06 6.35 11.90
N LYS A 105 -16.49 5.55 12.88
CA LYS A 105 -17.57 4.57 12.72
C LYS A 105 -18.83 5.27 12.17
N GLY A 106 -19.33 4.81 11.03
CA GLY A 106 -20.51 5.38 10.39
C GLY A 106 -20.27 6.60 9.49
N ALA A 107 -19.01 6.99 9.27
CA ALA A 107 -18.67 8.09 8.37
C ALA A 107 -18.70 7.65 6.89
N TRP A 108 -19.86 7.22 6.38
CA TRP A 108 -20.06 6.62 5.04
C TRP A 108 -19.78 7.53 3.82
N GLY A 109 -19.11 8.68 4.01
CA GLY A 109 -18.71 9.61 2.95
C GLY A 109 -17.20 9.81 2.82
N ALA A 110 -16.37 8.99 3.49
CA ALA A 110 -14.92 9.12 3.39
C ALA A 110 -14.41 8.82 1.97
N PRO A 111 -13.32 9.48 1.53
CA PRO A 111 -12.73 9.19 0.24
C PRO A 111 -12.30 7.73 0.17
N VAL A 112 -12.82 7.02 -0.82
CA VAL A 112 -12.33 5.70 -1.20
C VAL A 112 -11.25 5.85 -2.25
N LEU A 113 -10.27 4.95 -2.23
CA LEU A 113 -9.25 4.90 -3.28
C LEU A 113 -9.69 3.88 -4.33
N VAL A 114 -9.88 4.32 -5.56
CA VAL A 114 -10.15 3.43 -6.69
C VAL A 114 -8.83 3.09 -7.37
N ILE A 115 -8.52 1.79 -7.41
CA ILE A 115 -7.40 1.27 -8.20
C ILE A 115 -7.98 0.88 -9.57
N PRO A 116 -7.52 1.51 -10.67
CA PRO A 116 -7.96 1.18 -12.02
C PRO A 116 -7.71 -0.28 -12.36
N GLU A 117 -8.37 -0.77 -13.41
CA GLU A 117 -8.05 -2.08 -13.98
C GLU A 117 -6.59 -2.16 -14.46
N ASN A 118 -6.07 -3.38 -14.56
CA ASN A 118 -4.69 -3.67 -14.99
C ASN A 118 -3.62 -2.83 -14.28
N SER A 119 -3.86 -2.48 -13.02
CA SER A 119 -2.99 -1.68 -12.18
C SER A 119 -2.67 -2.38 -10.86
N LEU A 120 -1.55 -1.98 -10.27
CA LEU A 120 -1.03 -2.42 -8.98
C LEU A 120 -1.11 -1.24 -8.01
N LEU A 121 -1.49 -1.52 -6.77
CA LEU A 121 -1.12 -0.66 -5.64
C LEU A 121 0.19 -1.19 -5.06
N VAL A 122 1.20 -0.34 -5.01
CA VAL A 122 2.51 -0.68 -4.47
C VAL A 122 2.91 0.29 -3.37
N ALA A 123 3.74 -0.16 -2.45
CA ALA A 123 4.30 0.66 -1.37
C ALA A 123 5.82 0.58 -1.36
N ALA A 124 6.50 1.72 -1.27
CA ALA A 124 7.96 1.80 -1.23
C ALA A 124 8.44 2.66 -0.05
N PRO A 125 9.54 2.29 0.62
CA PRO A 125 10.20 3.19 1.55
C PRO A 125 10.81 4.38 0.79
N TYR A 126 10.63 5.58 1.34
CA TYR A 126 11.19 6.81 0.80
C TYR A 126 12.22 7.40 1.77
N GLY A 127 13.38 7.79 1.22
CA GLY A 127 14.46 8.46 1.94
C GLY A 127 15.34 7.56 2.81
N VAL A 128 14.76 6.66 3.59
CA VAL A 128 15.50 5.77 4.51
C VAL A 128 15.06 4.32 4.38
N ASN A 129 16.04 3.41 4.51
CA ASN A 129 15.79 1.98 4.49
C ASN A 129 15.06 1.54 5.76
N GLN A 130 14.05 0.68 5.61
CA GLN A 130 13.18 0.28 6.72
C GLN A 130 13.83 -0.63 7.78
N ASN A 131 14.99 -1.24 7.51
CA ASN A 131 15.72 -2.16 8.41
C ASN A 131 14.81 -3.12 9.21
N GLY A 132 13.99 -3.89 8.48
CA GLY A 132 12.97 -4.78 9.04
C GLY A 132 11.77 -4.90 8.10
N THR A 133 10.58 -5.09 8.67
CA THR A 133 9.32 -5.22 7.91
C THR A 133 8.31 -4.16 8.28
N VAL A 134 7.58 -3.67 7.29
CA VAL A 134 6.34 -2.91 7.46
C VAL A 134 5.18 -3.79 7.00
N ILE A 135 4.10 -3.79 7.76
CA ILE A 135 2.91 -4.58 7.46
C ILE A 135 1.85 -3.64 6.90
N HIS A 136 1.30 -4.00 5.76
CA HIS A 136 0.22 -3.30 5.09
C HIS A 136 -1.05 -4.13 5.16
N LYS A 137 -2.15 -3.53 5.61
CA LYS A 137 -3.47 -4.17 5.63
C LYS A 137 -4.43 -3.38 4.76
N CYS A 138 -5.18 -4.09 3.92
CA CYS A 138 -6.08 -3.50 2.95
C CYS A 138 -7.42 -4.25 2.95
N ILE A 139 -8.52 -3.49 3.00
CA ILE A 139 -9.87 -3.97 2.71
C ILE A 139 -10.30 -3.40 1.37
N SER A 140 -10.56 -4.30 0.41
CA SER A 140 -10.96 -3.91 -0.94
C SER A 140 -12.14 -4.70 -1.45
N ALA A 141 -12.86 -4.14 -2.41
CA ALA A 141 -13.95 -4.79 -3.13
C ALA A 141 -13.82 -4.51 -4.63
N ASP A 142 -14.36 -5.40 -5.46
CA ASP A 142 -14.51 -5.15 -6.89
C ASP A 142 -15.58 -4.08 -7.11
N LEU A 143 -15.31 -3.18 -8.05
CA LEU A 143 -16.22 -2.12 -8.49
C LEU A 143 -16.94 -2.58 -9.77
N GLY A 144 -18.27 -2.72 -9.72
CA GLY A 144 -19.09 -3.12 -10.85
C GLY A 144 -20.58 -3.10 -10.54
#